data_AF-A0A377TV05-F1
#
_entry.id   AF-A0A377TV05-F1
#
_cell.length_a   1.000
_cell.length_b   1.000
_cell.length_c   1.000
_cell.angle_alpha   90.00
_cell.angle_beta   90.00
_cell.angle_gamma   90.00
#
_symmetry.space_group_name_H-M   'P 1'
#
loop_
_entity.id
_entity.type
_entity.pdbx_description
1 polymer ?
#
loop_
_entity_poly.entity_id
_entity_poly.type
_entity_poly.pdbx_seq_one_letter_code
_entity_poly.pdbx_strand_id
1 'polypeptide(L)'
;MALGVVWTGGAWFTGKQLEGRIADMVQQANAQLRSSAPESGLELSYQDYQRGLFSSHLQLVVKPIAGQANGWLAAGQSVVLDEVVDHGPFPLASLKAFNLAPAMASVHTTLVKNDASQALFEIAKGDTPFTVDTRIAYSGDSQSAIVLNALDYAKGDEKVTFSGGQFQLDADRDGKNISLKGQAGSGQIDALNEYNQKVQLRFVNLTTDGATELASFNERIGQQKMTLDKLAISVEGKELALIDGMALDGGSTLTQDGKGVNSQVNYTVNSLKLQGQDMGSGNSR
;
A
#
# COMPACT_ATOMS: atom_id res chain seq x y z
N MET A 1 22.98 5.53 34.04
CA MET A 1 23.94 6.50 33.49
C MET A 1 24.60 5.97 32.21
N ALA A 2 25.35 4.86 32.24
CA ALA A 2 26.00 4.30 31.03
C ALA A 2 25.02 3.87 29.92
N LEU A 3 23.90 3.21 30.27
CA LEU A 3 22.87 2.83 29.29
C LEU A 3 22.19 4.03 28.62
N GLY A 4 21.99 5.15 29.35
CA GLY A 4 21.40 6.37 28.80
C GLY A 4 22.34 7.09 27.83
N VAL A 5 23.64 7.16 28.14
CA VAL A 5 24.63 7.78 27.25
C VAL A 5 24.86 6.94 25.98
N VAL A 6 24.88 5.61 26.09
CA VAL A 6 24.95 4.68 24.94
C VAL A 6 23.70 4.80 24.06
N TRP A 7 22.52 4.90 24.67
CA TRP A 7 21.25 5.06 23.96
C TRP A 7 21.17 6.38 23.19
N THR A 8 21.51 7.49 23.85
CA THR A 8 21.52 8.83 23.23
C THR A 8 22.58 8.95 22.13
N GLY A 9 23.76 8.34 22.32
CA GLY A 9 24.81 8.30 21.30
C GLY A 9 24.44 7.47 20.07
N GLY A 10 23.81 6.30 20.27
CA GLY A 10 23.32 5.45 19.18
C GLY A 10 22.20 6.08 18.38
N ALA A 11 21.27 6.78 19.05
CA ALA A 11 20.22 7.55 18.38
C ALA A 11 20.78 8.72 17.57
N TRP A 12 21.69 9.53 18.14
CA TRP A 12 22.31 10.62 17.37
C TRP A 12 23.08 10.12 16.15
N PHE A 13 23.82 9.02 16.27
CA PHE A 13 24.58 8.42 15.17
C PHE A 13 23.69 7.90 14.04
N THR A 14 22.61 7.19 14.37
CA THR A 14 21.64 6.68 13.39
C THR A 14 20.89 7.80 12.69
N GLY A 15 20.48 8.85 13.41
CA GLY A 15 19.89 10.05 12.81
C GLY A 15 20.85 10.78 11.86
N LYS A 16 22.14 10.84 12.18
CA LYS A 16 23.17 11.40 11.29
C LYS A 16 23.43 10.53 10.05
N GLN A 17 23.35 9.21 10.18
CA GLN A 17 23.41 8.31 9.02
C GLN A 17 22.20 8.49 8.10
N LEU A 18 21.00 8.62 8.66
CA LEU A 18 19.78 8.90 7.90
C LEU A 18 19.94 10.20 7.10
N GLU A 19 20.36 11.29 7.75
CA GLU A 19 20.63 12.59 7.12
C GLU A 19 21.61 12.46 5.94
N GLY A 20 22.69 11.70 6.12
CA GLY A 20 23.71 11.49 5.07
C GLY A 20 23.30 10.54 3.94
N ARG A 21 22.27 9.71 4.12
CA ARG A 21 21.87 8.66 3.16
C ARG A 21 20.52 8.88 2.51
N ILE A 22 19.72 9.85 2.95
CA ILE A 22 18.35 10.03 2.47
C ILE A 22 18.26 10.27 0.97
N ALA A 23 19.22 11.01 0.40
CA ALA A 23 19.32 11.19 -1.05
C ALA A 23 19.58 9.87 -1.78
N ASP A 24 20.51 9.04 -1.29
CA ASP A 24 20.81 7.72 -1.87
C ASP A 24 19.61 6.78 -1.76
N MET A 25 18.88 6.80 -0.63
CA MET A 25 17.69 5.97 -0.44
C MET A 25 16.58 6.38 -1.41
N VAL A 26 16.32 7.68 -1.58
CA VAL A 26 15.35 8.18 -2.56
C VAL A 26 15.79 7.84 -3.99
N GLN A 27 17.08 7.89 -4.30
CA GLN A 27 17.60 7.46 -5.59
C GLN A 27 17.36 5.96 -5.84
N GLN A 28 17.61 5.11 -4.83
CA GLN A 28 17.35 3.68 -4.89
C GLN A 28 15.85 3.37 -5.06
N ALA A 29 14.99 4.04 -4.29
CA ALA A 29 13.54 3.92 -4.42
C ALA A 29 13.06 4.31 -5.83
N ASN A 30 13.61 5.38 -6.40
CA ASN A 30 13.32 5.77 -7.78
C ASN A 30 13.84 4.76 -8.81
N ALA A 31 15.02 4.17 -8.59
CA ALA A 31 15.53 3.11 -9.47
C ALA A 31 14.60 1.89 -9.44
N GLN A 32 14.11 1.52 -8.25
CA GLN A 32 13.13 0.45 -8.08
C GLN A 32 11.79 0.80 -8.73
N LEU A 33 11.28 2.02 -8.55
CA LEU A 33 10.02 2.45 -9.17
C LEU A 33 10.10 2.37 -10.70
N ARG A 34 11.22 2.77 -11.30
CA ARG A 34 11.44 2.67 -12.75
C ARG A 34 11.55 1.23 -13.24
N SER A 35 12.06 0.30 -12.43
CA SER A 35 12.17 -1.10 -12.82
C SER A 35 10.85 -1.85 -12.64
N SER A 36 10.11 -1.58 -11.55
CA SER A 36 8.87 -2.30 -11.23
C SER A 36 7.61 -1.69 -11.83
N ALA A 37 7.60 -0.38 -12.06
CA ALA A 37 6.47 0.36 -12.60
C ALA A 37 6.94 1.46 -13.58
N PRO A 38 7.60 1.08 -14.69
CA PRO A 38 8.12 2.04 -15.68
C PRO A 38 7.03 2.95 -16.26
N GLU A 39 5.82 2.44 -16.40
CA GLU A 39 4.65 3.16 -16.92
C GLU A 39 4.01 4.13 -15.91
N SER A 40 4.48 4.16 -14.66
CA SER A 40 3.91 5.07 -13.66
C SER A 40 4.14 6.54 -14.01
N GLY A 41 5.26 6.86 -14.66
CA GLY A 41 5.67 8.23 -14.95
C GLY A 41 5.82 9.09 -13.68
N LEU A 42 6.13 8.47 -12.55
CA LEU A 42 6.26 9.12 -11.24
C LEU A 42 7.71 9.12 -10.76
N GLU A 43 8.07 10.13 -10.00
CA GLU A 43 9.31 10.17 -9.22
C GLU A 43 9.05 10.54 -7.76
N LEU A 44 9.89 10.00 -6.90
CA LEU A 44 9.95 10.27 -5.48
C LEU A 44 11.04 11.31 -5.20
N SER A 45 10.74 12.27 -4.34
CA SER A 45 11.69 13.21 -3.77
C SER A 45 11.40 13.38 -2.27
N TYR A 46 12.22 14.17 -1.57
CA TYR A 46 11.98 14.51 -0.17
C TYR A 46 12.20 16.00 0.06
N GLN A 47 11.55 16.54 1.10
CA GLN A 47 11.68 17.92 1.54
C GLN A 47 11.56 18.05 3.07
N ASP A 48 11.79 19.26 3.58
CA ASP A 48 11.56 19.65 4.96
C ASP A 48 12.20 18.72 6.01
N TYR A 49 13.37 18.17 5.70
CA TYR A 49 14.09 17.28 6.63
C TYR A 49 14.53 18.02 7.90
N GLN A 50 14.11 17.53 9.05
CA GLN A 50 14.47 18.03 10.37
C GLN A 50 14.99 16.89 11.23
N ARG A 51 16.27 16.95 11.59
CA ARG A 51 16.87 15.95 12.48
C ARG A 51 16.69 16.31 13.95
N GLY A 52 16.10 15.39 14.71
CA GLY A 52 16.11 15.41 16.17
C GLY A 52 17.15 14.46 16.76
N LEU A 53 17.04 14.23 18.07
CA LEU A 53 17.97 13.37 18.81
C LEU A 53 17.59 11.88 18.74
N PHE A 54 16.29 11.58 18.80
CA PHE A 54 15.72 10.23 18.76
C PHE A 54 14.76 10.03 17.58
N SER A 55 14.40 11.10 16.91
CA SER A 55 13.49 11.08 15.78
C SER A 55 13.89 12.14 14.78
N SER A 56 13.74 11.84 13.50
CA SER A 56 13.78 12.82 12.42
C SER A 56 12.38 12.97 11.83
N HIS A 57 12.12 14.13 11.23
CA HIS A 57 10.91 14.40 10.46
C HIS A 57 11.30 14.75 9.03
N LEU A 58 10.50 14.34 8.07
CA LEU A 58 10.61 14.77 6.67
C LEU A 58 9.28 14.59 5.95
N GLN A 59 9.22 15.12 4.74
CA GLN A 59 8.15 14.81 3.81
C GLN A 59 8.68 14.11 2.57
N LEU A 60 8.04 13.01 2.19
CA LEU A 60 8.23 12.39 0.89
C LEU A 60 7.24 12.99 -0.11
N VAL A 61 7.71 13.30 -1.31
CA VAL A 61 6.94 13.97 -2.35
C VAL A 61 6.96 13.12 -3.61
N VAL A 62 5.80 12.59 -3.98
CA VAL A 62 5.57 11.82 -5.20
C VAL A 62 4.95 12.74 -6.25
N LYS A 63 5.58 12.86 -7.41
CA LYS A 63 5.12 13.77 -8.48
C LYS A 63 5.35 13.17 -9.87
N PRO A 64 4.65 13.66 -10.90
CA PRO A 64 4.92 13.27 -12.28
C PRO A 64 6.34 13.66 -12.73
N ILE A 65 6.96 12.80 -13.54
CA ILE A 65 8.19 13.11 -14.26
C ILE A 65 7.85 14.03 -15.43
N ALA A 66 8.55 15.17 -15.52
CA ALA A 66 8.31 16.15 -16.58
C ALA A 66 8.45 15.52 -17.98
N GLY A 67 7.44 15.74 -18.83
CA GLY A 67 7.42 15.24 -20.21
C GLY A 67 7.06 13.76 -20.36
N GLN A 68 6.80 13.03 -19.27
CA GLN A 68 6.26 11.68 -19.33
C GLN A 68 4.73 11.68 -19.15
N ALA A 69 4.06 10.76 -19.83
CA ALA A 69 2.63 10.57 -19.63
C ALA A 69 2.38 10.06 -18.20
N ASN A 70 1.43 10.69 -17.52
CA ASN A 70 1.02 10.30 -16.17
C ASN A 70 -0.51 10.36 -16.10
N GLY A 71 -1.14 9.21 -15.83
CA GLY A 71 -2.59 9.12 -15.67
C GLY A 71 -3.07 9.29 -14.22
N TRP A 72 -2.15 9.43 -13.27
CA TRP A 72 -2.43 9.40 -11.83
C TRP A 72 -2.53 10.80 -11.22
N LEU A 73 -1.66 11.71 -11.64
CA LEU A 73 -1.54 13.08 -11.13
C LEU A 73 -1.44 14.07 -12.29
N ALA A 74 -2.17 15.18 -12.20
CA ALA A 74 -2.02 16.26 -13.16
C ALA A 74 -0.64 16.91 -13.07
N ALA A 75 -0.20 17.56 -14.15
CA ALA A 75 1.06 18.29 -14.17
C ALA A 75 1.08 19.37 -13.07
N GLY A 76 2.13 19.38 -12.25
CA GLY A 76 2.28 20.30 -11.12
C GLY A 76 1.63 19.84 -9.80
N GLN A 77 0.83 18.78 -9.82
CA GLN A 77 0.35 18.14 -8.59
C GLN A 77 1.41 17.20 -8.00
N SER A 78 1.34 17.01 -6.69
CA SER A 78 2.14 16.03 -5.96
C SER A 78 1.33 15.41 -4.85
N VAL A 79 1.61 14.15 -4.53
CA VAL A 79 1.19 13.51 -3.28
C VAL A 79 2.31 13.69 -2.28
N VAL A 80 1.98 14.14 -1.08
CA VAL A 80 2.96 14.36 -0.01
C VAL A 80 2.64 13.43 1.15
N LEU A 81 3.65 12.71 1.61
CA LEU A 81 3.60 11.82 2.77
C LEU A 81 4.47 12.42 3.88
N ASP A 82 3.91 12.53 5.08
CA ASP A 82 4.61 12.99 6.27
C ASP A 82 5.25 11.80 6.98
N GLU A 83 6.54 11.87 7.24
CA GLU A 83 7.32 10.79 7.83
C GLU A 83 7.91 11.21 9.18
N VAL A 84 7.56 10.48 10.23
CA VAL A 84 8.23 10.55 11.53
C VAL A 84 9.11 9.32 11.68
N VAL A 85 10.43 9.51 11.67
CA VAL A 85 11.42 8.43 11.70
C VAL A 85 12.07 8.38 13.09
N ASP A 86 11.60 7.50 13.97
CA ASP A 86 12.27 7.17 15.22
C ASP A 86 13.53 6.32 14.95
N HIS A 87 14.65 6.72 15.53
CA HIS A 87 15.95 6.07 15.35
C HIS A 87 16.70 5.90 16.67
N GLY A 88 17.67 4.99 16.67
CA GLY A 88 18.41 4.56 17.86
C GLY A 88 18.30 3.05 18.06
N PRO A 89 19.04 2.47 19.04
CA PRO A 89 19.13 1.01 19.18
C PRO A 89 17.77 0.33 19.42
N PHE A 90 16.80 1.08 19.98
CA PHE A 90 15.41 0.69 20.05
C PHE A 90 14.54 1.93 19.79
N PRO A 91 13.87 2.02 18.63
CA PRO A 91 12.97 3.12 18.32
C PRO A 91 11.88 3.29 19.37
N LEU A 92 11.60 4.54 19.79
CA LEU A 92 10.66 4.82 20.88
C LEU A 92 9.24 4.35 20.55
N ALA A 93 8.78 4.50 19.31
CA ALA A 93 7.50 3.96 18.86
C ALA A 93 7.40 2.43 19.05
N SER A 94 8.47 1.69 18.75
CA SER A 94 8.50 0.24 18.95
C SER A 94 8.38 -0.14 20.44
N LEU A 95 9.02 0.62 21.34
CA LEU A 95 8.88 0.39 22.78
C LEU A 95 7.46 0.66 23.30
N LYS A 96 6.80 1.72 22.79
CA LYS A 96 5.40 2.04 23.14
C LYS A 96 4.45 0.94 22.67
N ALA A 97 4.77 0.28 21.56
CA ALA A 97 4.04 -0.88 21.04
C ALA A 97 4.47 -2.22 21.70
N PHE A 98 5.23 -2.18 22.81
CA PHE A 98 5.77 -3.36 23.51
C PHE A 98 6.65 -4.27 22.65
N ASN A 99 7.19 -3.76 21.54
CA ASN A 99 8.15 -4.46 20.71
C ASN A 99 9.59 -4.09 21.12
N LEU A 100 10.20 -4.99 21.90
CA LEU A 100 11.54 -4.80 22.48
C LEU A 100 12.68 -5.30 21.59
N ALA A 101 12.39 -5.80 20.38
CA ALA A 101 13.45 -6.20 19.47
C ALA A 101 14.27 -4.95 19.05
N PRO A 102 15.60 -5.05 18.89
CA PRO A 102 16.40 -3.99 18.29
C PRO A 102 16.00 -3.72 16.83
N ALA A 103 15.96 -2.46 16.43
CA ALA A 103 15.72 -2.04 15.04
C ALA A 103 16.60 -0.83 14.72
N MET A 104 16.87 -0.65 13.43
CA MET A 104 17.55 0.54 12.93
C MET A 104 16.66 1.77 13.03
N ALA A 105 15.39 1.63 12.63
CA ALA A 105 14.40 2.70 12.65
C ALA A 105 12.97 2.17 12.74
N SER A 106 12.08 3.04 13.18
CA SER A 106 10.62 2.91 13.04
C SER A 106 10.12 4.17 12.35
N VAL A 107 9.27 4.03 11.34
CA VAL A 107 8.75 5.12 10.54
C VAL A 107 7.23 5.12 10.66
N HIS A 108 6.66 6.28 11.00
CA HIS A 108 5.22 6.50 10.96
C HIS A 108 4.91 7.44 9.80
N THR A 109 4.14 6.93 8.83
CA THR A 109 3.77 7.63 7.62
C THR A 109 2.30 8.02 7.65
N THR A 110 2.00 9.28 7.32
CA THR A 110 0.62 9.77 7.10
C THR A 110 0.53 10.56 5.80
N LEU A 111 -0.68 10.67 5.25
CA LEU A 111 -0.91 11.51 4.06
C LEU A 111 -0.98 12.99 4.48
N VAL A 112 -0.34 13.88 3.72
CA VAL A 112 -0.49 15.33 3.92
C VAL A 112 -1.66 15.83 3.06
N LYS A 113 -2.52 16.67 3.66
CA LYS A 113 -3.58 17.36 2.93
C LYS A 113 -3.00 18.44 2.03
N ASN A 114 -3.16 18.27 0.73
CA ASN A 114 -2.79 19.25 -0.30
C ASN A 114 -3.77 19.17 -1.48
N ASP A 115 -3.51 19.92 -2.55
CA ASP A 115 -4.39 19.99 -3.72
C ASP A 115 -4.68 18.61 -4.35
N ALA A 116 -3.72 17.68 -4.33
CA ALA A 116 -3.91 16.34 -4.90
C ALA A 116 -4.69 15.39 -3.99
N SER A 117 -4.58 15.55 -2.66
CA SER A 117 -5.23 14.69 -1.68
C SER A 117 -6.51 15.28 -1.09
N GLN A 118 -6.88 16.51 -1.44
CA GLN A 118 -7.99 17.24 -0.82
C GLN A 118 -9.31 16.46 -0.85
N ALA A 119 -9.68 15.90 -2.01
CA ALA A 119 -10.92 15.14 -2.15
C ALA A 119 -10.95 13.91 -1.21
N LEU A 120 -9.82 13.24 -1.03
CA LEU A 120 -9.71 12.11 -0.13
C LEU A 120 -9.84 12.53 1.34
N PHE A 121 -9.27 13.67 1.72
CA PHE A 121 -9.47 14.26 3.05
C PHE A 121 -10.92 14.70 3.29
N GLU A 122 -11.63 15.19 2.27
CA GLU A 122 -13.05 15.51 2.39
C GLU A 122 -13.88 14.25 2.66
N ILE A 123 -13.60 13.16 1.94
CA ILE A 123 -14.23 11.85 2.18
C ILE A 123 -13.88 11.32 3.58
N ALA A 124 -12.64 11.47 4.01
CA ALA A 124 -12.17 11.09 5.33
C ALA A 124 -12.56 12.08 6.45
N LYS A 125 -13.43 13.07 6.17
CA LYS A 125 -13.89 14.09 7.13
C LYS A 125 -12.75 14.85 7.84
N GLY A 126 -11.61 15.00 7.16
CA GLY A 126 -10.42 15.70 7.66
C GLY A 126 -9.39 14.79 8.32
N ASP A 127 -9.71 13.53 8.60
CA ASP A 127 -8.75 12.57 9.14
C ASP A 127 -7.85 11.99 8.05
N THR A 128 -6.71 11.40 8.45
CA THR A 128 -5.85 10.68 7.49
C THR A 128 -6.59 9.44 6.96
N PRO A 129 -6.62 9.20 5.65
CA PRO A 129 -7.31 8.04 5.07
C PRO A 129 -6.58 6.71 5.35
N PHE A 130 -5.29 6.77 5.64
CA PHE A 130 -4.48 5.61 6.02
C PHE A 130 -3.29 6.03 6.89
N THR A 131 -2.69 5.05 7.54
CA THR A 131 -1.38 5.16 8.19
C THR A 131 -0.50 3.98 7.78
N VAL A 132 0.81 4.20 7.77
CA VAL A 132 1.79 3.12 7.59
C VAL A 132 2.83 3.19 8.70
N ASP A 133 2.95 2.11 9.46
CA ASP A 133 4.00 1.96 10.47
C ASP A 133 5.03 0.95 9.98
N THR A 134 6.20 1.45 9.59
CA THR A 134 7.29 0.64 9.04
C THR A 134 8.39 0.46 10.07
N ARG A 135 8.80 -0.78 10.31
CA ARG A 135 9.95 -1.11 11.13
C ARG A 135 11.08 -1.63 10.25
N ILE A 136 12.28 -1.09 10.44
CA ILE A 136 13.48 -1.45 9.66
C ILE A 136 14.48 -2.12 10.60
N ALA A 137 14.80 -3.38 10.35
CA ALA A 137 15.79 -4.15 11.09
C ALA A 137 17.23 -3.69 10.77
N TYR A 138 18.20 -4.05 11.60
CA TYR A 138 19.61 -3.80 11.30
C TYR A 138 20.13 -4.60 10.09
N SER A 139 19.48 -5.72 9.74
CA SER A 139 19.72 -6.42 8.47
C SER A 139 19.29 -5.56 7.26
N GLY A 140 18.42 -4.57 7.46
CA GLY A 140 17.78 -3.78 6.43
C GLY A 140 16.43 -4.34 5.98
N ASP A 141 16.02 -5.51 6.47
CA ASP A 141 14.68 -6.03 6.24
C ASP A 141 13.64 -5.10 6.87
N SER A 142 12.49 -4.99 6.24
CA SER A 142 11.43 -4.08 6.62
C SER A 142 10.08 -4.80 6.74
N GLN A 143 9.30 -4.35 7.70
CA GLN A 143 7.92 -4.77 7.90
C GLN A 143 7.05 -3.52 8.06
N SER A 144 6.04 -3.37 7.22
CA SER A 144 5.11 -2.25 7.22
C SER A 144 3.71 -2.74 7.56
N ALA A 145 3.14 -2.20 8.63
CA ALA A 145 1.72 -2.33 8.95
C ALA A 145 0.97 -1.17 8.30
N ILE A 146 0.09 -1.46 7.35
CA ILE A 146 -0.71 -0.49 6.61
C ILE A 146 -2.15 -0.59 7.13
N VAL A 147 -2.67 0.51 7.65
CA VAL A 147 -4.04 0.61 8.12
C VAL A 147 -4.79 1.59 7.22
N LEU A 148 -5.84 1.11 6.57
CA LEU A 148 -6.79 1.94 5.84
C LEU A 148 -7.94 2.26 6.79
N ASN A 149 -8.17 3.55 7.04
CA ASN A 149 -9.21 3.98 7.98
C ASN A 149 -10.60 3.83 7.38
N ALA A 150 -11.58 3.62 8.27
CA ALA A 150 -12.97 3.57 7.86
C ALA A 150 -13.42 4.93 7.31
N LEU A 151 -14.24 4.90 6.27
CA LEU A 151 -14.81 6.08 5.63
C LEU A 151 -16.33 6.01 5.74
N ASP A 152 -16.95 7.16 5.98
CA ASP A 152 -18.41 7.31 5.98
C ASP A 152 -18.76 8.71 5.50
N TYR A 153 -18.77 8.88 4.19
CA TYR A 153 -19.04 10.14 3.52
C TYR A 153 -20.37 10.08 2.77
N ALA A 154 -21.14 11.16 2.86
CA ALA A 154 -22.36 11.35 2.09
C ALA A 154 -22.54 12.84 1.77
N LYS A 155 -22.73 13.17 0.49
CA LYS A 155 -23.03 14.52 0.02
C LYS A 155 -23.94 14.46 -1.21
N GLY A 156 -25.21 14.85 -1.02
CA GLY A 156 -26.20 14.74 -2.08
C GLY A 156 -26.42 13.28 -2.50
N ASP A 157 -26.17 12.97 -3.76
CA ASP A 157 -26.29 11.63 -4.32
C ASP A 157 -25.01 10.79 -4.23
N GLU A 158 -23.89 11.39 -3.83
CA GLU A 158 -22.62 10.70 -3.62
C GLU A 158 -22.55 10.12 -2.21
N LYS A 159 -22.18 8.85 -2.11
CA LYS A 159 -21.95 8.18 -0.83
C LYS A 159 -20.74 7.27 -0.94
N VAL A 160 -19.85 7.32 0.05
CA VAL A 160 -18.72 6.42 0.18
C VAL A 160 -18.71 5.88 1.60
N THR A 161 -18.92 4.57 1.76
CA THR A 161 -18.70 3.91 3.05
C THR A 161 -17.65 2.83 2.88
N PHE A 162 -16.70 2.77 3.79
CA PHE A 162 -15.65 1.76 3.80
C PHE A 162 -15.39 1.35 5.25
N SER A 163 -15.38 0.06 5.55
CA SER A 163 -15.19 -0.43 6.93
C SER A 163 -13.73 -0.47 7.37
N GLY A 164 -12.79 -0.08 6.50
CA GLY A 164 -11.36 -0.11 6.77
C GLY A 164 -10.69 -1.40 6.29
N GLY A 165 -9.38 -1.42 6.40
CA GLY A 165 -8.55 -2.55 6.02
C GLY A 165 -7.20 -2.55 6.73
N GLN A 166 -6.60 -3.73 6.84
CA GLN A 166 -5.29 -3.93 7.46
C GLN A 166 -4.44 -4.81 6.56
N PHE A 167 -3.24 -4.35 6.25
CA PHE A 167 -2.28 -5.06 5.43
C PHE A 167 -0.91 -5.06 6.09
N GLN A 168 -0.16 -6.12 5.85
CA GLN A 168 1.24 -6.23 6.23
C GLN A 168 2.06 -6.48 4.98
N LEU A 169 3.02 -5.60 4.73
CA LEU A 169 4.02 -5.71 3.69
C LEU A 169 5.36 -6.03 4.36
N ASP A 170 5.99 -7.13 3.98
CA ASP A 170 7.36 -7.45 4.38
C ASP A 170 8.26 -7.37 3.14
N ALA A 171 9.45 -6.82 3.29
CA ALA A 171 10.45 -6.76 2.21
C ALA A 171 11.87 -6.94 2.77
N ASP A 172 12.71 -7.68 2.07
CA ASP A 172 14.14 -7.73 2.40
C ASP A 172 14.85 -6.41 2.05
N ARG A 173 16.08 -6.26 2.55
CA ARG A 173 16.91 -5.06 2.32
C ARG A 173 17.06 -4.67 0.85
N ASP A 174 17.09 -5.65 -0.06
CA ASP A 174 17.36 -5.42 -1.48
C ASP A 174 16.05 -5.35 -2.32
N GLY A 175 14.87 -5.50 -1.71
CA GLY A 175 13.58 -5.59 -2.39
C GLY A 175 13.40 -6.83 -3.27
N LYS A 176 14.20 -7.88 -3.04
CA LYS A 176 14.14 -9.10 -3.84
C LYS A 176 12.97 -9.96 -3.37
N ASN A 177 12.91 -10.23 -2.07
CA ASN A 177 11.79 -10.90 -1.43
C ASN A 177 10.77 -9.88 -0.91
N ILE A 178 9.52 -10.03 -1.30
CA ILE A 178 8.40 -9.17 -0.89
C ILE A 178 7.18 -10.04 -0.60
N SER A 179 6.53 -9.87 0.53
CA SER A 179 5.21 -10.46 0.81
C SER A 179 4.19 -9.41 1.22
N LEU A 180 2.94 -9.59 0.79
CA LEU A 180 1.80 -8.75 1.14
C LEU A 180 0.67 -9.67 1.58
N LYS A 181 0.17 -9.45 2.80
CA LYS A 181 -1.04 -10.12 3.29
C LYS A 181 -1.95 -9.10 3.94
N GLY A 182 -3.26 -9.32 3.86
CA GLY A 182 -4.20 -8.41 4.51
C GLY A 182 -5.63 -8.61 4.07
N GLN A 183 -6.49 -7.77 4.61
CA GLN A 183 -7.92 -7.81 4.35
C GLN A 183 -8.57 -6.44 4.45
N ALA A 184 -9.67 -6.28 3.73
CA ALA A 184 -10.57 -5.14 3.83
C ALA A 184 -12.02 -5.64 3.97
N GLY A 185 -12.76 -5.09 4.93
CA GLY A 185 -14.05 -5.66 5.35
C GLY A 185 -15.16 -5.47 4.31
N SER A 186 -15.43 -4.24 3.90
CA SER A 186 -16.51 -3.92 2.96
C SER A 186 -16.41 -2.48 2.50
N GLY A 187 -16.84 -2.21 1.27
CA GLY A 187 -16.96 -0.86 0.75
C GLY A 187 -18.22 -0.69 -0.08
N GLN A 188 -18.73 0.53 -0.12
CA GLN A 188 -19.81 0.96 -0.98
C GLN A 188 -19.48 2.33 -1.56
N ILE A 189 -19.71 2.48 -2.86
CA ILE A 189 -19.64 3.75 -3.58
C ILE A 189 -20.97 3.94 -4.31
N ASP A 190 -21.65 5.04 -4.02
CA ASP A 190 -22.80 5.51 -4.77
C ASP A 190 -22.38 6.74 -5.58
N ALA A 191 -22.61 6.70 -6.90
CA ALA A 191 -22.26 7.78 -7.83
C ALA A 191 -23.31 7.89 -8.95
N LEU A 192 -23.29 8.98 -9.71
CA LEU A 192 -24.12 9.15 -10.90
C LEU A 192 -23.34 8.72 -12.16
N ASN A 193 -23.99 7.99 -13.06
CA ASN A 193 -23.45 7.70 -14.39
C ASN A 193 -23.74 8.83 -15.40
N GLU A 194 -23.29 8.66 -16.65
CA GLU A 194 -23.50 9.62 -17.75
C GLU A 194 -24.99 9.88 -18.08
N TYR A 195 -25.89 8.98 -17.63
CA TYR A 195 -27.34 9.10 -17.80
C TYR A 195 -28.04 9.66 -16.55
N ASN A 196 -27.27 10.20 -15.60
CA ASN A 196 -27.76 10.73 -14.34
C ASN A 196 -28.53 9.68 -13.50
N GLN A 197 -28.12 8.41 -13.62
CA GLN A 197 -28.66 7.31 -12.83
C GLN A 197 -27.73 7.00 -11.66
N LYS A 198 -28.33 6.69 -10.51
CA LYS A 198 -27.64 6.31 -9.28
C LYS A 198 -27.09 4.89 -9.41
N VAL A 199 -25.78 4.78 -9.54
CA VAL A 199 -25.03 3.52 -9.57
C VAL A 199 -24.43 3.28 -8.20
N GLN A 200 -24.64 2.08 -7.68
CA GLN A 200 -24.04 1.61 -6.44
C GLN A 200 -23.13 0.43 -6.73
N LEU A 201 -21.87 0.52 -6.30
CA LEU A 201 -20.93 -0.59 -6.26
C LEU A 201 -20.70 -0.94 -4.79
N ARG A 202 -20.82 -2.23 -4.45
CA ARG A 202 -20.55 -2.74 -3.10
C ARG A 202 -19.67 -3.97 -3.15
N PHE A 203 -18.69 -4.05 -2.27
CA PHE A 203 -17.91 -5.27 -2.06
C PHE A 203 -17.95 -5.71 -0.60
N VAL A 204 -17.75 -7.01 -0.36
CA VAL A 204 -17.64 -7.60 0.98
C VAL A 204 -16.45 -8.55 1.01
N ASN A 205 -15.66 -8.42 2.07
CA ASN A 205 -14.49 -9.22 2.46
C ASN A 205 -13.52 -9.45 1.31
N LEU A 206 -12.62 -8.50 1.12
CA LEU A 206 -11.43 -8.71 0.30
C LEU A 206 -10.32 -9.27 1.19
N THR A 207 -9.67 -10.35 0.78
CA THR A 207 -8.42 -10.83 1.39
C THR A 207 -7.36 -11.02 0.33
N THR A 208 -6.10 -10.84 0.72
CA THR A 208 -4.94 -11.13 -0.10
C THR A 208 -3.83 -11.73 0.74
N ASP A 209 -3.09 -12.66 0.16
CA ASP A 209 -1.88 -13.25 0.72
C ASP A 209 -0.96 -13.63 -0.44
N GLY A 210 0.19 -12.99 -0.53
CA GLY A 210 1.14 -13.27 -1.58
C GLY A 210 2.57 -13.06 -1.11
N ALA A 211 3.48 -13.82 -1.70
CA ALA A 211 4.91 -13.73 -1.49
C ALA A 211 5.62 -13.91 -2.82
N THR A 212 6.60 -13.05 -3.08
CA THR A 212 7.35 -13.02 -4.33
C THR A 212 8.84 -12.88 -4.08
N GLU A 213 9.63 -13.39 -5.01
CA GLU A 213 11.08 -13.23 -5.09
C GLU A 213 11.47 -12.71 -6.48
N LEU A 214 12.61 -12.02 -6.56
CA LEU A 214 13.18 -11.55 -7.82
C LEU A 214 14.15 -12.61 -8.36
N ALA A 215 13.82 -13.21 -9.51
CA ALA A 215 14.68 -14.16 -10.19
C ALA A 215 15.94 -13.49 -10.76
N SER A 216 16.94 -14.30 -11.14
CA SER A 216 18.24 -13.84 -11.66
C SER A 216 18.16 -13.00 -12.94
N PHE A 217 17.07 -13.12 -13.70
CA PHE A 217 16.78 -12.36 -14.92
C PHE A 217 15.82 -11.18 -14.68
N ASN A 218 15.71 -10.70 -13.43
CA ASN A 218 14.91 -9.55 -13.00
C ASN A 218 13.38 -9.70 -13.18
N GLU A 219 12.88 -10.92 -13.31
CA GLU A 219 11.44 -11.20 -13.28
C GLU A 219 11.01 -11.62 -11.89
N ARG A 220 9.82 -11.18 -11.49
CA ARG A 220 9.26 -11.50 -10.18
C ARG A 220 8.44 -12.77 -10.26
N ILE A 221 8.76 -13.75 -9.41
CA ILE A 221 8.04 -15.02 -9.31
C ILE A 221 7.53 -15.23 -7.90
N GLY A 222 6.52 -16.09 -7.71
CA GLY A 222 6.00 -16.40 -6.39
C GLY A 222 4.55 -16.80 -6.39
N GLN A 223 3.91 -16.73 -5.23
CA GLN A 223 2.51 -17.12 -5.03
C GLN A 223 1.68 -15.90 -4.66
N GLN A 224 0.44 -15.86 -5.15
CA GLN A 224 -0.52 -14.82 -4.83
C GLN A 224 -1.92 -15.42 -4.76
N LYS A 225 -2.54 -15.27 -3.59
CA LYS A 225 -3.93 -15.61 -3.33
C LYS A 225 -4.71 -14.34 -3.06
N MET A 226 -5.89 -14.27 -3.65
CA MET A 226 -6.85 -13.20 -3.41
C MET A 226 -8.24 -13.80 -3.36
N THR A 227 -9.07 -13.38 -2.41
CA THR A 227 -10.48 -13.76 -2.37
C THR A 227 -11.36 -12.54 -2.16
N LEU A 228 -12.57 -12.60 -2.71
CA LEU A 228 -13.61 -11.61 -2.52
C LEU A 228 -14.94 -12.32 -2.31
N ASP A 229 -15.58 -12.13 -1.16
CA ASP A 229 -16.84 -12.84 -0.87
C ASP A 229 -17.99 -12.34 -1.73
N LYS A 230 -18.04 -11.03 -2.00
CA LYS A 230 -19.14 -10.44 -2.76
C LYS A 230 -18.73 -9.20 -3.52
N LEU A 231 -19.23 -9.07 -4.75
CA LEU A 231 -19.24 -7.83 -5.52
C LEU A 231 -20.65 -7.62 -6.09
N ALA A 232 -21.28 -6.50 -5.78
CA ALA A 232 -22.61 -6.16 -6.25
C ALA A 232 -22.61 -4.81 -6.96
N ILE A 233 -23.33 -4.74 -8.08
CA ILE A 233 -23.55 -3.52 -8.85
C ILE A 233 -25.07 -3.33 -8.96
N SER A 234 -25.56 -2.16 -8.55
CA SER A 234 -26.97 -1.79 -8.66
C SER A 234 -27.13 -0.46 -9.37
N VAL A 235 -28.22 -0.29 -10.11
CA VAL A 235 -28.58 0.97 -10.78
C VAL A 235 -30.02 1.30 -10.43
N GLU A 236 -30.28 2.53 -9.99
CA GLU A 236 -31.61 2.97 -9.52
C GLU A 236 -32.22 2.04 -8.47
N GLY A 237 -31.37 1.54 -7.55
CA GLY A 237 -31.76 0.60 -6.49
C GLY A 237 -32.07 -0.82 -6.97
N LYS A 238 -31.92 -1.12 -8.26
CA LYS A 238 -32.10 -2.46 -8.81
C LYS A 238 -30.74 -3.13 -8.99
N GLU A 239 -30.59 -4.33 -8.42
CA GLU A 239 -29.37 -5.13 -8.60
C GLU A 239 -29.23 -5.56 -10.06
N LEU A 240 -28.16 -5.11 -10.71
CA LEU A 240 -27.84 -5.45 -12.09
C LEU A 240 -26.92 -6.66 -12.16
N ALA A 241 -25.91 -6.71 -11.30
CA ALA A 241 -24.96 -7.81 -11.24
C ALA A 241 -24.58 -8.12 -9.80
N LEU A 242 -24.49 -9.40 -9.50
CA LEU A 242 -23.97 -9.92 -8.24
C LEU A 242 -23.00 -11.04 -8.53
N ILE A 243 -21.77 -10.88 -8.06
CA ILE A 243 -20.77 -11.94 -8.00
C ILE A 243 -20.69 -12.38 -6.55
N ASP A 244 -20.93 -13.67 -6.31
CA ASP A 244 -20.77 -14.32 -5.03
C ASP A 244 -19.54 -15.23 -5.10
N GLY A 245 -18.58 -14.99 -4.21
CA GLY A 245 -17.32 -15.72 -4.09
C GLY A 245 -16.44 -15.65 -5.34
N MET A 246 -15.37 -14.86 -5.28
CA MET A 246 -14.27 -14.90 -6.22
C MET A 246 -13.01 -15.36 -5.50
N ALA A 247 -12.23 -16.24 -6.14
CA ALA A 247 -10.87 -16.51 -5.68
C ALA A 247 -9.91 -16.58 -6.87
N LEU A 248 -8.72 -16.03 -6.66
CA LEU A 248 -7.58 -16.11 -7.56
C LEU A 248 -6.43 -16.75 -6.79
N ASP A 249 -5.82 -17.79 -7.36
CA ASP A 249 -4.63 -18.46 -6.83
C ASP A 249 -3.61 -18.60 -7.96
N GLY A 250 -2.71 -17.62 -8.02
CA GLY A 250 -1.61 -17.53 -8.98
C GLY A 250 -0.30 -18.01 -8.36
N GLY A 251 0.49 -18.73 -9.14
CA GLY A 251 1.80 -19.21 -8.75
C GLY A 251 2.76 -19.20 -9.92
N SER A 252 4.00 -18.78 -9.69
CA SER A 252 5.08 -18.89 -10.66
C SER A 252 6.36 -19.39 -9.99
N THR A 253 7.12 -20.20 -10.74
CA THR A 253 8.37 -20.84 -10.29
C THR A 253 9.35 -20.91 -11.45
N LEU A 254 10.64 -21.06 -11.16
CA LEU A 254 11.63 -21.30 -12.22
C LEU A 254 11.53 -22.72 -12.79
N THR A 255 11.83 -22.86 -14.08
CA THR A 255 12.08 -24.16 -14.69
C THR A 255 13.32 -24.81 -14.06
N GLN A 256 13.45 -26.14 -14.17
CA GLN A 256 14.58 -26.89 -13.58
C GLN A 256 15.96 -26.40 -14.04
N ASP A 257 16.07 -25.89 -15.27
CA ASP A 257 17.30 -25.35 -15.82
C ASP A 257 17.55 -23.87 -15.44
N GLY A 258 16.63 -23.24 -14.72
CA GLY A 258 16.71 -21.85 -14.28
C GLY A 258 16.58 -20.81 -15.40
N LYS A 259 16.20 -21.23 -16.61
CA LYS A 259 16.16 -20.36 -17.81
C LYS A 259 14.77 -19.92 -18.22
N GLY A 260 13.72 -20.44 -17.58
CA GLY A 260 12.33 -20.12 -17.86
C GLY A 260 11.49 -20.00 -16.60
N VAL A 261 10.25 -19.56 -16.77
CA VAL A 261 9.25 -19.43 -15.72
C VAL A 261 8.08 -20.34 -16.04
N ASN A 262 7.71 -21.20 -15.09
CA ASN A 262 6.44 -21.91 -15.08
C ASN A 262 5.44 -21.05 -14.31
N SER A 263 4.31 -20.73 -14.93
CA SER A 263 3.22 -19.97 -14.29
C SER A 263 1.92 -20.74 -14.36
N GLN A 264 1.18 -20.71 -13.26
CA GLN A 264 -0.18 -21.23 -13.15
C GLN A 264 -1.07 -20.15 -12.54
N VAL A 265 -2.26 -20.00 -13.09
CA VAL A 265 -3.27 -19.09 -12.53
C VAL A 265 -4.59 -19.85 -12.46
N ASN A 266 -5.01 -20.15 -11.24
CA ASN A 266 -6.33 -20.70 -10.98
C ASN A 266 -7.27 -19.54 -10.65
N TYR A 267 -8.49 -19.56 -11.20
CA TYR A 267 -9.54 -18.64 -10.79
C TYR A 267 -10.84 -19.39 -10.55
N THR A 268 -11.65 -18.86 -9.63
CA THR A 268 -13.00 -19.37 -9.33
C THR A 268 -13.98 -18.22 -9.14
N VAL A 269 -15.22 -18.44 -9.58
CA VAL A 269 -16.38 -17.61 -9.33
C VAL A 269 -17.52 -18.54 -8.93
N ASN A 270 -18.01 -18.44 -7.69
CA ASN A 270 -19.01 -19.39 -7.17
C ASN A 270 -20.39 -19.17 -7.79
N SER A 271 -20.80 -17.91 -7.97
CA SER A 271 -22.03 -17.57 -8.68
C SER A 271 -21.94 -16.18 -9.31
N LEU A 272 -22.45 -16.06 -10.53
CA LEU A 272 -22.74 -14.80 -11.20
C LEU A 272 -24.25 -14.69 -11.41
N LYS A 273 -24.86 -13.61 -10.95
CA LYS A 273 -26.25 -13.27 -11.24
C LYS A 273 -26.31 -11.98 -12.03
N LEU A 274 -27.14 -11.96 -13.08
CA LEU A 274 -27.44 -10.78 -13.87
C LEU A 274 -28.93 -10.50 -13.80
N GLN A 275 -29.30 -9.31 -13.31
CA GLN A 275 -30.70 -8.89 -13.13
C GLN A 275 -31.53 -9.93 -12.34
N GLY A 276 -30.91 -10.56 -11.35
CA GLY A 276 -31.51 -11.63 -10.53
C GLY A 276 -31.53 -13.03 -11.18
N GLN A 277 -31.17 -13.16 -12.46
CA GLN A 277 -31.04 -14.45 -13.13
C GLN A 277 -29.66 -15.07 -12.83
N ASP A 278 -29.65 -16.31 -12.36
CA ASP A 278 -28.41 -17.06 -12.15
C ASP A 278 -27.80 -17.46 -13.49
N MET A 279 -26.55 -17.02 -13.71
CA MET A 279 -25.74 -17.31 -14.89
C MET A 279 -24.77 -18.47 -14.64
N GLY A 280 -24.72 -18.99 -13.41
CA GLY A 280 -23.88 -20.12 -13.00
C GLY A 280 -22.54 -19.70 -12.40
N SER A 281 -21.62 -20.67 -12.37
CA SER A 281 -20.30 -20.59 -11.75
C SER A 281 -19.18 -20.77 -12.79
N GLY A 282 -17.97 -20.30 -12.51
CA GLY A 282 -16.80 -20.50 -13.37
C GLY A 282 -15.58 -20.95 -12.58
N ASN A 283 -14.77 -21.85 -13.15
CA ASN A 283 -13.43 -22.12 -12.65
C ASN A 283 -12.45 -22.43 -13.80
N SER A 284 -11.18 -22.17 -13.56
CA SER A 284 -10.08 -22.57 -14.44
C SER A 284 -8.85 -22.92 -13.62
N ARG A 285 -8.00 -23.79 -14.17
CA ARG A 285 -6.78 -24.30 -13.55
C ARG A 285 -5.60 -24.25 -14.50
#